data_AF-A0A947NG06-F1
#
_entry.id   AF-A0A947NG06-F1
#
_cell.length_a   1.000
_cell.length_b   1.000
_cell.length_c   1.000
_cell.angle_alpha   90.00
_cell.angle_beta   90.00
_cell.angle_gamma   90.00
#
_symmetry.space_group_name_H-M   'P 1'
#
loop_
_entity.id
_entity.type
_entity.pdbx_description
1 polymer ?
#
loop_
_entity_poly.entity_id
_entity_poly.type
_entity_poly.pdbx_seq_one_letter_code
_entity_poly.pdbx_strand_id
1 'polypeptide(L)'
;MVHGAIEKASTRNAQEQVQEAQKSDYYKYLQKQLAQKAEDNRGIWLKVTDAKGKSSYHIDVSTLSSQADFTQVTTHDKLVKAPTVIKALGYKIDIQKQAENLMESYGKSCIQSRSHNLIMAKLGGLKMAALGHLLSLLGMTSEDLQKLQKKAIKQAMDENKSLFEENLYNMELLDIVGAGGKQGRSQKIVLEEVQKQILTQAKLLGIGDFYTKERIFEMRIKVCKDILYKFKEEEVNLKYELEYLT
;
A
#
# COMPACT_ATOMS: atom_id res chain seq x y z
N MET A 1 16.87 -65.76 -54.41
CA MET A 1 17.67 -64.52 -54.34
C MET A 1 16.82 -63.33 -54.78
N VAL A 2 15.88 -62.84 -53.96
CA VAL A 2 15.23 -61.52 -54.16
C VAL A 2 14.69 -61.06 -52.80
N HIS A 3 15.54 -60.66 -51.85
CA HIS A 3 15.12 -59.99 -50.61
C HIS A 3 16.29 -59.10 -50.15
N GLY A 4 16.20 -57.79 -50.40
CA GLY A 4 17.23 -56.86 -49.94
C GLY A 4 17.26 -55.48 -50.58
N ALA A 5 16.11 -54.87 -50.91
CA ALA A 5 16.10 -53.54 -51.53
C ALA A 5 14.94 -52.62 -51.10
N ILE A 6 14.41 -52.77 -49.89
CA ILE A 6 13.36 -51.85 -49.38
C ILE A 6 13.65 -51.52 -47.92
N GLU A 7 14.74 -50.79 -47.63
CA GLU A 7 14.94 -50.22 -46.28
C GLU A 7 15.98 -49.09 -46.26
N LYS A 8 15.87 -48.12 -47.18
CA LYS A 8 16.68 -46.88 -47.14
C LYS A 8 15.90 -45.63 -47.53
N ALA A 9 14.65 -45.53 -47.11
CA ALA A 9 13.91 -44.28 -47.16
C ALA A 9 13.09 -44.16 -45.88
N SER A 10 13.53 -43.30 -44.96
CA SER A 10 12.69 -42.56 -43.99
C SER A 10 13.36 -42.37 -42.62
N THR A 11 14.52 -41.73 -42.61
CA THR A 11 14.99 -40.99 -41.43
C THR A 11 15.54 -39.63 -41.87
N ARG A 12 14.74 -38.87 -42.63
CA ARG A 12 14.95 -37.42 -42.67
C ARG A 12 14.73 -36.92 -41.25
N ASN A 13 15.75 -36.26 -40.70
CA ASN A 13 15.76 -35.78 -39.33
C ASN A 13 14.55 -34.86 -39.14
N ALA A 14 13.71 -35.10 -38.13
CA ALA A 14 12.44 -34.38 -37.95
C ALA A 14 12.63 -32.85 -37.92
N GLN A 15 13.81 -32.40 -37.52
CA GLN A 15 14.22 -30.99 -37.54
C GLN A 15 14.32 -30.40 -38.96
N GLU A 16 14.78 -31.17 -39.95
CA GLU A 16 14.88 -30.70 -41.34
C GLU A 16 13.48 -30.56 -41.96
N GLN A 17 12.56 -31.48 -41.67
CA GLN A 17 11.17 -31.39 -42.13
C GLN A 17 10.44 -30.18 -41.53
N VAL A 18 10.74 -29.83 -40.27
CA VAL A 18 10.18 -28.63 -39.64
C VAL A 18 10.77 -27.35 -40.27
N GLN A 19 12.06 -27.31 -40.57
CA GLN A 19 12.68 -26.15 -41.24
C GLN A 19 12.18 -25.97 -42.68
N GLU A 20 11.94 -27.06 -43.41
CA GLU A 20 11.40 -27.01 -44.76
C GLU A 20 9.93 -26.57 -44.76
N ALA A 21 9.13 -27.03 -43.78
CA ALA A 21 7.75 -26.59 -43.57
C ALA A 21 7.66 -25.10 -43.17
N GLN A 22 8.62 -24.56 -42.43
CA GLN A 22 8.68 -23.13 -42.07
C GLN A 22 9.03 -22.22 -43.26
N LYS A 23 9.72 -22.75 -44.28
CA LYS A 23 10.05 -22.01 -45.50
C LYS A 23 8.93 -22.02 -46.54
N SER A 24 7.94 -22.90 -46.38
CA SER A 24 6.76 -23.00 -47.25
C SER A 24 6.00 -21.68 -47.32
N ASP A 25 5.54 -21.30 -48.52
CA ASP A 25 4.72 -20.11 -48.74
C ASP A 25 3.39 -20.16 -47.98
N TYR A 26 2.89 -21.37 -47.70
CA TYR A 26 1.71 -21.58 -46.86
C TYR A 26 1.94 -21.13 -45.41
N TYR A 27 3.14 -21.37 -44.86
CA TYR A 27 3.49 -20.93 -43.51
C TYR A 27 3.59 -19.40 -43.41
N LYS A 28 4.16 -18.75 -44.43
CA LYS A 28 4.19 -17.28 -44.53
C LYS A 28 2.79 -16.68 -44.64
N TYR A 29 1.90 -17.30 -45.40
CA TYR A 29 0.49 -16.90 -45.49
C TYR A 29 -0.22 -17.00 -44.15
N LEU A 30 -0.02 -18.09 -43.41
CA LEU A 30 -0.55 -18.28 -42.05
C LEU A 30 -0.03 -17.23 -41.07
N GLN A 31 1.27 -16.93 -41.09
CA GLN A 31 1.82 -15.86 -40.24
C GLN A 31 1.24 -14.50 -40.60
N LYS A 32 1.04 -14.19 -41.88
CA LYS A 32 0.43 -12.92 -42.30
C LYS A 32 -1.03 -12.81 -41.83
N GLN A 33 -1.82 -13.89 -41.93
CA GLN A 33 -3.18 -13.91 -41.39
C GLN A 33 -3.22 -13.77 -39.86
N LEU A 34 -2.29 -14.41 -39.15
CA LEU A 34 -2.20 -14.30 -37.69
C LEU A 34 -1.77 -12.90 -37.26
N ALA A 35 -0.83 -12.27 -37.98
CA ALA A 35 -0.42 -10.89 -37.74
C ALA A 35 -1.58 -9.91 -38.00
N GLN A 36 -2.34 -10.11 -39.08
CA GLN A 36 -3.49 -9.28 -39.41
C GLN A 36 -4.63 -9.43 -38.39
N LYS A 37 -4.94 -10.68 -37.96
CA LYS A 37 -5.87 -10.93 -36.86
C LYS A 37 -5.38 -10.41 -35.50
N ALA A 38 -4.07 -10.35 -35.28
CA ALA A 38 -3.49 -9.77 -34.07
C ALA A 38 -3.53 -8.24 -34.08
N GLU A 39 -3.41 -7.60 -35.26
CA GLU A 39 -3.61 -6.16 -35.43
C GLU A 39 -5.09 -5.78 -35.25
N ASP A 40 -6.01 -6.54 -35.84
CA ASP A 40 -7.46 -6.32 -35.69
C ASP A 40 -7.95 -6.53 -34.24
N ASN A 41 -7.22 -7.30 -33.43
CA ASN A 41 -7.53 -7.57 -32.01
C ASN A 41 -6.73 -6.70 -31.02
N ARG A 42 -6.06 -5.62 -31.45
CA ARG A 42 -5.45 -4.65 -30.52
C ARG A 42 -6.51 -3.73 -29.90
N GLY A 43 -7.42 -4.32 -29.14
CA GLY A 43 -8.46 -3.62 -28.37
C GLY A 43 -8.46 -4.05 -26.92
N ILE A 44 -8.83 -3.14 -26.03
CA ILE A 44 -9.09 -3.48 -24.63
C ILE A 44 -10.57 -3.82 -24.51
N TRP A 45 -10.87 -5.01 -23.98
CA TRP A 45 -12.23 -5.45 -23.73
C TRP A 45 -12.74 -4.84 -22.42
N LEU A 46 -13.42 -3.70 -22.52
CA LEU A 46 -14.06 -3.01 -21.41
C LEU A 46 -15.54 -2.81 -21.72
N LYS A 47 -16.40 -3.17 -20.78
CA LYS A 47 -17.85 -2.91 -20.89
C LYS A 47 -18.09 -1.43 -20.62
N VAL A 48 -18.34 -0.66 -21.69
CA VAL A 48 -18.75 0.75 -21.58
C VAL A 48 -20.21 0.87 -21.92
N THR A 49 -20.98 1.44 -21.00
CA THR A 49 -22.39 1.75 -21.18
C THR A 49 -22.55 3.22 -21.52
N ASP A 50 -23.06 3.52 -22.70
CA ASP A 50 -23.33 4.91 -23.12
C ASP A 50 -24.54 5.49 -22.36
N ALA A 51 -24.74 6.81 -22.39
CA ALA A 51 -25.85 7.52 -21.73
C ALA A 51 -27.24 7.04 -22.20
N LYS A 52 -27.31 6.36 -23.36
CA LYS A 52 -28.51 5.72 -23.91
C LYS A 52 -28.66 4.24 -23.52
N GLY A 53 -27.83 3.72 -22.61
CA GLY A 53 -27.88 2.35 -22.10
C GLY A 53 -27.26 1.28 -23.03
N LYS A 54 -26.66 1.67 -24.16
CA LYS A 54 -26.05 0.71 -25.10
C LYS A 54 -24.66 0.31 -24.61
N SER A 55 -24.44 -0.99 -24.44
CA SER A 55 -23.14 -1.53 -24.02
C SER A 55 -22.27 -1.86 -25.24
N SER A 56 -21.03 -1.37 -25.27
CA SER A 56 -20.00 -1.84 -26.20
C SER A 56 -18.87 -2.51 -25.42
N TYR A 57 -18.24 -3.52 -26.02
CA TYR A 57 -17.26 -4.38 -25.36
C TYR A 57 -15.85 -4.25 -25.92
N HIS A 58 -15.64 -3.44 -26.97
CA HIS A 58 -14.37 -3.33 -27.66
C HIS A 58 -14.05 -1.87 -27.91
N ILE A 59 -12.97 -1.38 -27.29
CA ILE A 59 -12.45 -0.03 -27.56
C ILE A 59 -11.18 -0.19 -28.39
N ASP A 60 -11.21 0.38 -29.58
CA ASP A 60 -10.08 0.43 -30.51
C ASP A 60 -9.03 1.42 -30.00
N VAL A 61 -7.82 0.92 -29.72
CA VAL A 61 -6.72 1.68 -29.09
C VAL A 61 -6.29 2.87 -29.96
N SER A 62 -6.58 2.85 -31.26
CA SER A 62 -6.31 3.97 -32.18
C SER A 62 -7.11 5.23 -31.83
N THR A 63 -8.35 5.08 -31.38
CA THR A 63 -9.24 6.21 -31.02
C THR A 63 -8.88 6.87 -29.68
N LEU A 64 -8.33 6.10 -28.73
CA LEU A 64 -7.84 6.58 -27.43
C LEU A 64 -6.64 7.54 -27.55
N SER A 65 -5.84 7.41 -28.62
CA SER A 65 -4.66 8.26 -28.84
C SER A 65 -4.98 9.75 -28.98
N SER A 66 -6.21 10.08 -29.37
CA SER A 66 -6.68 11.47 -29.55
C SER A 66 -7.15 12.15 -28.25
N GLN A 67 -7.34 11.39 -27.17
CA GLN A 67 -7.95 11.89 -25.92
C GLN A 67 -7.10 11.68 -24.66
N ALA A 68 -5.95 11.02 -24.76
CA ALA A 68 -5.06 10.75 -23.63
C ALA A 68 -3.60 11.13 -23.99
N ASP A 69 -2.97 11.92 -23.14
CA ASP A 69 -1.52 12.16 -23.19
C ASP A 69 -0.83 10.93 -22.57
N PHE A 70 0.07 10.30 -23.33
CA PHE A 70 0.84 9.14 -22.89
C PHE A 70 2.30 9.54 -22.70
N THR A 71 2.85 9.35 -21.50
CA THR A 71 4.31 9.34 -21.30
C THR A 71 4.85 7.92 -21.42
N GLN A 72 5.89 7.74 -22.24
CA GLN A 72 6.63 6.48 -22.31
C GLN A 72 7.46 6.34 -21.03
N VAL A 73 7.17 5.33 -20.22
CA VAL A 73 8.03 4.94 -19.10
C VAL A 73 8.83 3.72 -19.55
N THR A 74 10.15 3.86 -19.57
CA THR A 74 11.07 2.76 -19.85
C THR A 74 11.30 1.98 -18.56
N THR A 75 10.67 0.82 -18.44
CA THR A 75 11.08 -0.20 -17.46
C THR A 75 12.00 -1.20 -18.14
N HIS A 76 12.90 -1.80 -17.34
CA HIS A 76 14.13 -2.51 -17.73
C HIS A 76 14.03 -3.62 -18.79
N ASP A 77 12.84 -3.98 -19.27
CA ASP A 77 12.66 -4.96 -20.36
C ASP A 77 11.52 -4.66 -21.37
N LYS A 78 10.64 -3.67 -21.15
CA LYS A 78 9.57 -3.30 -22.11
C LYS A 78 9.16 -1.82 -21.99
N LEU A 79 8.99 -1.15 -23.13
CA LEU A 79 8.37 0.17 -23.25
C LEU A 79 6.86 0.04 -23.00
N VAL A 80 6.38 0.39 -21.81
CA VAL A 80 4.95 0.45 -21.50
C VAL A 80 4.50 1.91 -21.59
N LYS A 81 3.58 2.21 -22.52
CA LYS A 81 2.90 3.52 -22.59
C LYS A 81 1.82 3.56 -21.50
N ALA A 82 2.10 4.26 -20.40
CA ALA A 82 1.09 4.51 -19.37
C ALA A 82 0.44 5.89 -19.66
N PRO A 83 -0.90 5.98 -19.77
CA PRO A 83 -1.57 7.26 -19.87
C PRO A 83 -1.33 8.07 -18.59
N THR A 84 -0.92 9.33 -18.70
CA THR A 84 -0.64 10.21 -17.54
C THR A 84 -1.88 10.98 -17.11
N VAL A 85 -2.79 11.22 -18.06
CA VAL A 85 -4.08 11.89 -17.84
C VAL A 85 -5.17 11.12 -18.57
N ILE A 86 -6.13 10.58 -17.83
CA ILE A 86 -7.37 10.05 -18.40
C ILE A 86 -8.43 11.13 -18.26
N LYS A 87 -8.92 11.66 -19.38
CA LYS A 87 -10.13 12.49 -19.39
C LYS A 87 -11.34 11.56 -19.36
N ALA A 88 -11.90 11.32 -18.18
CA ALA A 88 -13.18 10.66 -18.02
C ALA A 88 -14.23 11.70 -17.65
N LEU A 89 -15.35 11.77 -18.40
CA LEU A 89 -16.49 12.66 -18.11
C LEU A 89 -16.13 14.15 -17.99
N GLY A 90 -15.11 14.63 -18.71
CA GLY A 90 -14.72 16.04 -18.72
C GLY A 90 -13.80 16.48 -17.56
N TYR A 91 -13.52 15.61 -16.59
CA TYR A 91 -12.57 15.89 -15.52
C TYR A 91 -11.18 15.38 -15.90
N LYS A 92 -10.16 16.24 -15.76
CA LYS A 92 -8.76 15.83 -15.84
C LYS A 92 -8.40 15.10 -14.56
N ILE A 93 -8.29 13.78 -14.64
CA ILE A 93 -7.79 12.98 -13.52
C ILE A 93 -6.26 12.99 -13.60
N ASP A 94 -5.65 13.62 -12.61
CA ASP A 94 -4.21 13.52 -12.38
C ASP A 94 -3.92 12.15 -11.73
N ILE A 95 -3.38 11.23 -12.52
CA ILE A 95 -3.10 9.86 -12.10
C ILE A 95 -2.05 9.84 -10.99
N GLN A 96 -1.11 10.79 -10.99
CA GLN A 96 -0.06 10.85 -9.98
C GLN A 96 -0.63 11.22 -8.62
N LYS A 97 -1.49 12.25 -8.56
CA LYS A 97 -2.18 12.62 -7.31
C LYS A 97 -3.10 11.51 -6.79
N GLN A 98 -3.75 10.78 -7.69
CA GLN A 98 -4.57 9.63 -7.28
C GLN A 98 -3.72 8.47 -6.76
N ALA A 99 -2.55 8.21 -7.38
CA ALA A 99 -1.62 7.19 -6.89
C ALA A 99 -1.14 7.51 -5.47
N GLU A 100 -0.79 8.76 -5.17
CA GLU A 100 -0.39 9.19 -3.82
C GLU A 100 -1.50 8.97 -2.79
N ASN A 101 -2.74 9.38 -3.10
CA ASN A 101 -3.89 9.15 -2.23
C ASN A 101 -4.15 7.65 -2.00
N LEU A 102 -3.98 6.82 -3.03
CA LEU A 102 -4.12 5.37 -2.93
C LEU A 102 -3.01 4.75 -2.07
N MET A 103 -1.77 5.23 -2.20
CA MET A 103 -0.63 4.81 -1.37
C MET A 103 -0.87 5.15 0.10
N GLU A 104 -1.33 6.36 0.41
CA GLU A 104 -1.68 6.76 1.78
C GLU A 104 -2.83 5.90 2.34
N SER A 105 -3.89 5.70 1.55
CA SER A 105 -5.03 4.86 1.92
C SER A 105 -4.63 3.40 2.14
N TYR A 106 -3.67 2.90 1.35
CA TYR A 106 -3.09 1.57 1.50
C TYR A 106 -2.32 1.47 2.82
N GLY A 107 -1.48 2.45 3.14
CA GLY A 107 -0.77 2.53 4.41
C GLY A 107 -1.71 2.52 5.61
N LYS A 108 -2.75 3.36 5.60
CA LYS A 108 -3.80 3.39 6.64
C LYS A 108 -4.52 2.04 6.77
N SER A 109 -4.87 1.42 5.65
CA SER A 109 -5.54 0.11 5.65
C SER A 109 -4.64 -1.01 6.17
N CYS A 110 -3.33 -0.94 5.88
CA CYS A 110 -2.34 -1.84 6.44
C CYS A 110 -2.28 -1.73 7.97
N ILE A 111 -2.25 -0.51 8.52
CA ILE A 111 -2.27 -0.30 9.97
C ILE A 111 -3.59 -0.82 10.58
N GLN A 112 -4.72 -0.49 9.95
CA GLN A 112 -6.04 -0.95 10.40
C GLN A 112 -6.18 -2.47 10.39
N SER A 113 -5.53 -3.17 9.45
CA SER A 113 -5.52 -4.63 9.39
C SER A 113 -4.88 -5.29 10.62
N ARG A 114 -4.11 -4.54 11.40
CA ARG A 114 -3.48 -4.94 12.67
C ARG A 114 -4.23 -4.42 13.90
N SER A 115 -5.46 -3.93 13.74
CA SER A 115 -6.28 -3.48 14.86
C SER A 115 -6.66 -4.64 15.78
N HIS A 116 -6.83 -4.33 17.07
CA HIS A 116 -7.38 -5.26 18.06
C HIS A 116 -8.88 -5.52 17.84
N ASN A 117 -9.58 -4.62 17.15
CA ASN A 117 -10.97 -4.84 16.74
C ASN A 117 -11.00 -5.77 15.52
N LEU A 118 -11.53 -6.99 15.70
CA LEU A 118 -11.57 -8.01 14.66
C LEU A 118 -12.25 -7.56 13.37
N ILE A 119 -13.38 -6.85 13.47
CA ILE A 119 -14.13 -6.37 12.30
C ILE A 119 -13.26 -5.35 11.54
N MET A 120 -12.65 -4.42 12.28
CA MET A 120 -11.77 -3.41 11.69
C MET A 120 -10.52 -4.05 11.05
N ALA A 121 -9.94 -5.06 11.68
CA ALA A 121 -8.81 -5.81 11.14
C ALA A 121 -9.17 -6.52 9.83
N LYS A 122 -10.33 -7.19 9.76
CA LYS A 122 -10.80 -7.87 8.55
C LYS A 122 -11.11 -6.89 7.43
N LEU A 123 -11.83 -5.80 7.73
CA LEU A 123 -12.15 -4.77 6.76
C LEU A 123 -10.88 -4.06 6.27
N GLY A 124 -9.94 -3.76 7.16
CA GLY A 124 -8.63 -3.21 6.85
C GLY A 124 -7.83 -4.12 5.92
N GLY A 125 -7.80 -5.42 6.19
CA GLY A 125 -7.16 -6.42 5.33
C GLY A 125 -7.79 -6.49 3.93
N LEU A 126 -9.12 -6.46 3.84
CA LEU A 126 -9.84 -6.42 2.56
C LEU A 126 -9.51 -5.15 1.76
N LYS A 127 -9.55 -3.98 2.41
CA LYS A 127 -9.20 -2.70 1.79
C LYS A 127 -7.74 -2.67 1.34
N MET A 128 -6.83 -3.17 2.17
CA MET A 128 -5.41 -3.30 1.82
C MET A 128 -5.22 -4.17 0.57
N ALA A 129 -5.91 -5.31 0.47
CA ALA A 129 -5.83 -6.18 -0.70
C ALA A 129 -6.37 -5.50 -1.97
N ALA A 130 -7.55 -4.86 -1.87
CA ALA A 130 -8.14 -4.12 -2.99
C ALA A 130 -7.26 -2.96 -3.46
N LEU A 131 -6.76 -2.14 -2.53
CA LEU A 131 -5.86 -1.02 -2.83
C LEU A 131 -4.51 -1.50 -3.38
N GLY A 132 -3.97 -2.60 -2.85
CA GLY A 132 -2.74 -3.19 -3.37
C GLY A 132 -2.90 -3.68 -4.82
N HIS A 133 -4.04 -4.28 -5.15
CA HIS A 133 -4.35 -4.65 -6.52
C HIS A 133 -4.48 -3.43 -7.44
N LEU A 134 -5.18 -2.38 -7.01
CA LEU A 134 -5.30 -1.12 -7.77
C LEU A 134 -3.93 -0.46 -8.01
N LEU A 135 -3.09 -0.39 -6.98
CA LEU A 135 -1.72 0.16 -7.10
C LEU A 135 -0.85 -0.70 -8.04
N SER A 136 -1.03 -2.02 -8.02
CA SER A 136 -0.34 -2.91 -8.96
C SER A 136 -0.79 -2.69 -10.41
N LEU A 137 -2.09 -2.44 -10.66
CA LEU A 137 -2.59 -2.04 -11.97
C LEU A 137 -2.03 -0.70 -12.45
N LEU A 138 -1.73 0.21 -11.51
CA LEU A 138 -1.05 1.48 -11.78
C LEU A 138 0.47 1.33 -11.97
N GLY A 139 1.00 0.11 -11.96
CA GLY A 139 2.40 -0.17 -12.23
C GLY A 139 3.32 -0.20 -11.01
N MET A 140 2.79 -0.12 -9.78
CA MET A 140 3.62 -0.36 -8.59
C MET A 140 4.05 -1.82 -8.52
N THR A 141 5.35 -2.02 -8.29
CA THR A 141 5.91 -3.36 -8.13
C THR A 141 5.51 -3.96 -6.78
N SER A 142 5.56 -5.29 -6.66
CA SER A 142 5.34 -5.97 -5.37
C SER A 142 6.35 -5.53 -4.31
N GLU A 143 7.59 -5.22 -4.71
CA GLU A 143 8.62 -4.73 -3.81
C GLU A 143 8.29 -3.35 -3.24
N ASP A 144 7.75 -2.44 -4.06
CA ASP A 144 7.36 -1.11 -3.61
C ASP A 144 6.18 -1.17 -2.64
N LEU A 145 5.21 -2.06 -2.90
CA LEU A 145 4.12 -2.33 -1.96
C LEU A 145 4.64 -2.87 -0.61
N GLN A 146 5.61 -3.79 -0.63
CA GLN A 146 6.24 -4.27 0.60
C GLN A 146 7.01 -3.17 1.35
N LYS A 147 7.73 -2.28 0.63
CA LYS A 147 8.41 -1.13 1.23
C LYS A 147 7.40 -0.17 1.87
N LEU A 148 6.29 0.10 1.18
CA LEU A 148 5.22 0.95 1.68
C LEU A 148 4.56 0.34 2.93
N GLN A 149 4.32 -0.97 2.92
CA GLN A 149 3.81 -1.72 4.06
C GLN A 149 4.75 -1.62 5.27
N LYS A 150 6.05 -1.89 5.08
CA LYS A 150 7.07 -1.77 6.13
C LYS A 150 7.15 -0.36 6.68
N LYS A 151 7.09 0.66 5.81
CA LYS A 151 7.09 2.07 6.22
C LYS A 151 5.86 2.41 7.07
N ALA A 152 4.66 2.01 6.65
CA ALA A 152 3.43 2.25 7.39
C ALA A 152 3.43 1.55 8.76
N ILE A 153 3.91 0.29 8.82
CA ILE A 153 4.05 -0.44 10.07
C ILE A 153 5.06 0.25 11.01
N LYS A 154 6.21 0.67 10.49
CA LYS A 154 7.22 1.39 11.28
C LYS A 154 6.67 2.70 11.83
N GLN A 155 5.96 3.49 11.02
CA GLN A 155 5.29 4.71 11.47
C GLN A 155 4.29 4.42 12.59
N ALA A 156 3.45 3.39 12.43
CA ALA A 156 2.51 2.99 13.48
C ALA A 156 3.20 2.52 14.76
N MET A 157 4.37 1.87 14.67
CA MET A 157 5.17 1.51 15.85
C MET A 157 5.70 2.75 16.57
N ASP A 158 6.19 3.74 15.84
CA ASP A 158 6.74 4.98 16.41
C ASP A 158 5.63 5.85 17.02
N GLU A 159 4.47 5.95 16.36
CA GLU A 159 3.26 6.58 16.88
C GLU A 159 2.75 5.88 18.15
N ASN A 160 2.71 4.54 18.16
CA ASN A 160 2.29 3.76 19.32
C ASN A 160 3.19 4.03 20.55
N LYS A 161 4.52 4.12 20.34
CA LYS A 161 5.48 4.51 21.40
C LYS A 161 5.22 5.92 21.91
N SER A 162 5.03 6.89 21.01
CA SER A 162 4.74 8.27 21.38
C SER A 162 3.45 8.38 22.19
N LEU A 163 2.38 7.71 21.76
CA LEU A 163 1.09 7.67 22.47
C LEU A 163 1.22 7.00 23.84
N PHE A 164 2.07 5.98 23.96
CA PHE A 164 2.34 5.34 25.25
C PHE A 164 3.05 6.29 26.22
N GLU A 165 4.10 6.98 25.75
CA GLU A 165 4.85 7.96 26.56
C GLU A 165 3.95 9.11 27.00
N GLU A 166 3.10 9.64 26.11
CA GLU A 166 2.11 10.67 26.44
C GLU A 166 1.06 10.19 27.44
N ASN A 167 0.55 8.97 27.27
CA ASN A 167 -0.40 8.38 28.22
C ASN A 167 0.23 8.21 29.61
N LEU A 168 1.49 7.77 29.69
CA LEU A 168 2.24 7.72 30.94
C LEU A 168 2.41 9.11 31.55
N TYR A 169 2.79 10.11 30.76
CA TYR A 169 2.91 11.49 31.21
C TYR A 169 1.62 12.00 31.84
N ASN A 170 0.49 11.81 31.17
CA ASN A 170 -0.81 12.23 31.68
C ASN A 170 -1.20 11.47 32.96
N MET A 171 -0.85 10.19 33.05
CA MET A 171 -1.12 9.36 34.23
C MET A 171 -0.30 9.82 35.44
N GLU A 172 1.01 10.02 35.28
CA GLU A 172 1.88 10.49 36.37
C GLU A 172 1.53 11.92 36.80
N LEU A 173 1.24 12.80 35.83
CA LEU A 173 0.82 14.17 36.14
C LEU A 173 -0.49 14.21 36.91
N LEU A 174 -1.46 13.37 36.52
CA LEU A 174 -2.73 13.25 37.23
C LEU A 174 -2.52 12.73 38.65
N ASP A 175 -1.61 11.77 38.84
CA ASP A 175 -1.27 11.23 40.16
C ASP A 175 -0.58 12.29 41.06
N ILE A 176 0.21 13.20 40.48
CA ILE A 176 0.88 14.30 41.21
C ILE A 176 -0.08 15.44 41.55
N VAL A 177 -0.88 15.91 40.58
CA VAL A 177 -1.64 17.16 40.67
C VAL A 177 -3.09 16.93 41.12
N GLY A 178 -3.69 15.78 40.82
CA GLY A 178 -5.15 15.64 40.80
C GLY A 178 -5.75 14.32 41.32
N ALA A 179 -4.98 13.47 41.99
CA ALA A 179 -5.40 12.10 42.32
C ALA A 179 -6.56 11.96 43.34
N GLY A 180 -6.90 13.02 44.09
CA GLY A 180 -7.78 12.91 45.27
C GLY A 180 -9.28 12.79 44.97
N GLY A 181 -9.75 13.31 43.83
CA GLY A 181 -11.18 13.46 43.55
C GLY A 181 -11.85 12.31 42.80
N LYS A 182 -13.19 12.26 42.81
CA LYS A 182 -13.99 11.32 42.00
C LYS A 182 -13.64 11.43 40.50
N GLN A 183 -13.45 12.66 40.02
CA GLN A 183 -13.08 12.93 38.63
C GLN A 183 -11.69 12.37 38.28
N GLY A 184 -10.69 12.55 39.16
CA GLY A 184 -9.34 12.01 38.96
C GLY A 184 -9.35 10.48 38.86
N ARG A 185 -10.13 9.80 39.70
CA ARG A 185 -10.32 8.34 39.60
C ARG A 185 -10.92 7.91 38.26
N SER A 186 -11.94 8.62 37.78
CA SER A 186 -12.54 8.34 36.47
C SER A 186 -11.55 8.56 35.32
N GLN A 187 -10.76 9.63 35.36
CA GLN A 187 -9.73 9.90 34.36
C GLN A 187 -8.63 8.82 34.37
N LYS A 188 -8.22 8.38 35.57
CA LYS A 188 -7.23 7.29 35.72
C LYS A 188 -7.71 5.99 35.07
N ILE A 189 -8.97 5.61 35.28
CA ILE A 189 -9.56 4.41 34.64
C ILE A 189 -9.50 4.52 33.11
N VAL A 190 -9.79 5.70 32.56
CA VAL A 190 -9.70 5.94 31.11
C VAL A 190 -8.25 5.81 30.62
N LEU A 191 -7.29 6.39 31.34
CA LEU A 191 -5.87 6.32 30.97
C LEU A 191 -5.33 4.88 31.04
N GLU A 192 -5.72 4.11 32.07
CA GLU A 192 -5.38 2.69 32.19
C GLU A 192 -5.96 1.85 31.04
N GLU A 193 -7.19 2.15 30.62
CA GLU A 193 -7.81 1.46 29.48
C GLU A 193 -7.10 1.80 28.16
N VAL A 194 -6.75 3.08 27.95
CA VAL A 194 -5.93 3.50 26.80
C VAL A 194 -4.58 2.79 26.81
N GLN A 195 -3.91 2.69 27.96
CA GLN A 195 -2.64 1.97 28.11
C GLN A 195 -2.78 0.50 27.67
N LYS A 196 -3.82 -0.20 28.14
CA LYS A 196 -4.09 -1.60 27.73
C LYS A 196 -4.29 -1.74 26.23
N GLN A 197 -5.01 -0.80 25.61
CA GLN A 197 -5.25 -0.80 24.17
C GLN A 197 -3.94 -0.58 23.40
N ILE A 198 -3.10 0.35 23.83
CA ILE A 198 -1.78 0.61 23.21
C ILE A 198 -0.89 -0.64 23.31
N LEU A 199 -0.83 -1.30 24.47
CA LEU A 199 -0.07 -2.54 24.66
C LEU A 199 -0.60 -3.69 23.79
N THR A 200 -1.91 -3.77 23.60
CA THR A 200 -2.53 -4.77 22.72
C THR A 200 -2.16 -4.50 21.26
N GLN A 201 -2.21 -3.24 20.83
CA GLN A 201 -1.79 -2.84 19.49
C GLN A 201 -0.29 -3.12 19.25
N ALA A 202 0.56 -2.85 20.25
CA ALA A 202 1.99 -3.14 20.20
C ALA A 202 2.28 -4.62 19.93
N LYS A 203 1.54 -5.53 20.59
CA LYS A 203 1.64 -6.98 20.33
C LYS A 203 1.26 -7.32 18.89
N LEU A 204 0.18 -6.73 18.36
CA LEU A 204 -0.28 -6.96 16.99
C LEU A 204 0.66 -6.37 15.92
N LEU A 205 1.38 -5.31 16.25
CA LEU A 205 2.43 -4.73 15.40
C LEU A 205 3.76 -5.48 15.48
N GLY A 206 3.92 -6.43 16.40
CA GLY A 206 5.17 -7.19 16.57
C GLY A 206 6.22 -6.50 17.44
N ILE A 207 5.83 -5.50 18.24
CA ILE A 207 6.68 -4.82 19.23
C ILE A 207 6.23 -5.10 20.66
N GLY A 208 5.54 -6.23 20.90
CA GLY A 208 5.06 -6.60 22.23
C GLY A 208 6.18 -6.68 23.27
N ASP A 209 7.34 -7.20 22.87
CA ASP A 209 8.51 -7.39 23.75
C ASP A 209 9.24 -6.08 24.08
N PHE A 210 8.94 -4.99 23.37
CA PHE A 210 9.49 -3.68 23.71
C PHE A 210 8.94 -3.17 25.05
N TYR A 211 7.70 -3.53 25.39
CA TYR A 211 7.01 -3.07 26.60
C TYR A 211 7.16 -4.06 27.75
N THR A 212 8.41 -4.37 28.14
CA THR A 212 8.67 -5.13 29.36
C THR A 212 8.32 -4.30 30.60
N LYS A 213 8.11 -4.96 31.75
CA LYS A 213 7.79 -4.25 33.00
C LYS A 213 8.90 -3.29 33.40
N GLU A 214 10.15 -3.73 33.23
CA GLU A 214 11.36 -2.96 33.50
C GLU A 214 11.40 -1.72 32.61
N ARG A 215 11.14 -1.89 31.32
CA ARG A 215 11.13 -0.78 30.35
C ARG A 215 10.02 0.22 30.64
N ILE A 216 8.84 -0.24 31.01
CA ILE A 216 7.73 0.63 31.43
C ILE A 216 8.15 1.43 32.67
N PHE A 217 8.83 0.82 33.63
CA PHE A 217 9.32 1.50 34.81
C PHE A 217 10.38 2.57 34.48
N GLU A 218 11.33 2.27 33.58
CA GLU A 218 12.29 3.26 33.08
C GLU A 218 11.59 4.46 32.42
N MET A 219 10.58 4.21 31.58
CA MET A 219 9.81 5.26 30.92
C MET A 219 9.05 6.12 31.94
N ARG A 220 8.47 5.51 32.98
CA ARG A 220 7.82 6.26 34.07
C ARG A 220 8.81 7.16 34.81
N ILE A 221 10.01 6.66 35.15
CA ILE A 221 11.06 7.48 35.78
C ILE A 221 11.42 8.68 34.90
N LYS A 222 11.63 8.44 33.59
CA LYS A 222 11.93 9.50 32.62
C LYS A 222 10.82 10.56 32.62
N VAL A 223 9.57 10.13 32.49
CA VAL A 223 8.38 11.00 32.52
C VAL A 223 8.31 11.83 33.81
N CYS A 224 8.52 11.23 34.98
CA CYS A 224 8.50 11.96 36.25
C CYS A 224 9.62 13.02 36.32
N LYS A 225 10.79 12.75 35.74
CA LYS A 225 11.87 13.74 35.63
C LYS A 225 11.49 14.89 34.70
N ASP A 226 10.83 14.58 33.58
CA ASP A 226 10.36 15.58 32.61
C ASP A 226 9.28 16.48 33.25
N ILE A 227 8.34 15.91 34.01
CA ILE A 227 7.34 16.65 34.79
C ILE A 227 8.02 17.57 35.82
N LEU A 228 8.99 17.04 36.58
CA LEU A 228 9.74 17.82 37.57
C LEU A 228 10.48 19.00 36.93
N TYR A 229 11.09 18.79 35.76
CA TYR A 229 11.77 19.84 35.02
C TYR A 229 10.79 20.96 34.62
N LYS A 230 9.62 20.60 34.08
CA LYS A 230 8.59 21.58 33.73
C LYS A 230 8.07 22.37 34.92
N PHE A 231 7.88 21.74 36.08
CA PHE A 231 7.50 22.47 37.29
C PHE A 231 8.57 23.45 37.76
N LYS A 232 9.87 23.11 37.62
CA LYS A 232 10.95 24.04 37.94
C LYS A 232 11.01 25.21 36.96
N GLU A 233 10.78 24.95 35.68
CA GLU A 233 10.69 26.00 34.66
C GLU A 233 9.53 26.96 34.96
N GLU A 234 8.35 26.41 35.27
CA GLU A 234 7.17 27.17 35.69
C GLU A 234 7.44 27.98 36.97
N GLU A 235 8.11 27.40 37.97
CA GLU A 235 8.52 28.12 39.19
C GLU A 235 9.40 29.34 38.89
N VAL A 236 10.38 29.20 37.99
CA VAL A 236 11.26 30.30 37.58
C VAL A 236 10.47 31.38 36.85
N ASN A 237 9.58 31.00 35.94
CA ASN A 237 8.74 31.94 35.19
C ASN A 237 7.81 32.73 36.12
N LEU A 238 7.16 32.06 37.08
CA LEU A 238 6.28 32.70 38.06
C LEU A 238 7.04 33.66 38.98
N LYS A 239 8.28 33.32 39.38
CA LYS A 239 9.13 34.24 40.16
C LYS A 239 9.47 35.50 39.36
N TYR A 240 9.84 35.33 38.09
CA TYR A 240 10.14 36.46 37.21
C TYR A 240 8.93 37.38 37.03
N GLU A 241 7.74 36.82 36.81
CA GLU A 241 6.50 37.60 36.70
C GLU A 241 6.17 38.37 37.99
N LEU A 242 6.38 37.74 39.15
CA LEU A 242 6.16 38.38 40.44
C LEU A 242 7.11 39.56 40.65
N GLU A 243 8.41 39.38 40.38
CA GLU A 243 9.43 40.43 40.48
C GLU A 243 9.15 41.62 39.56
N TYR A 244 8.54 41.40 38.40
CA TYR A 244 8.21 42.47 37.44
C TYR A 244 6.94 43.25 37.80
N LEU A 245 6.04 42.63 38.58
CA LEU A 245 4.78 43.22 39.01
C LEU A 245 4.88 43.94 40.37
N THR A 246 5.95 43.72 41.13
CA THR A 246 6.21 44.40 42.41
C THR A 246 7.17 45.57 42.26
#